data_AF-A0A940AH44-F1
#
_entry.id   AF-A0A940AH44-F1
#
_cell.length_a   1.000
_cell.length_b   1.000
_cell.length_c   1.000
_cell.angle_alpha   90.00
_cell.angle_beta   90.00
_cell.angle_gamma   90.00
#
_symmetry.space_group_name_H-M   'P 1'
#
loop_
_entity.id
_entity.type
_entity.pdbx_description
1 polymer ?
#
loop_
_entity_poly.entity_id
_entity_poly.type
_entity_poly.pdbx_seq_one_letter_code
_entity_poly.pdbx_strand_id
1 'polypeptide(L)' 'MVTGLETFREYFQNFSRDYVVIGGVACELALDSLRLDFRPTDDFDIVIVSENLA' A
#
# COMPACT_ATOMS: atom_id res chain seq x y z
N MET A 1 1.56 -11.47 -5.39
CA MET A 1 2.61 -11.01 -4.47
C MET A 1 3.16 -9.70 -5.03
N VAL A 2 2.83 -8.57 -4.40
CA VAL A 2 3.32 -7.24 -4.79
C VAL A 2 4.83 -7.15 -4.57
N THR A 3 5.60 -6.98 -5.63
CA THR A 3 7.04 -6.77 -5.56
C THR A 3 7.33 -5.46 -4.80
N GLY A 4 8.17 -5.53 -3.76
CA GLY A 4 8.59 -4.35 -2.98
C GLY A 4 7.69 -3.97 -1.80
N LEU A 5 6.54 -4.64 -1.61
CA LEU A 5 5.65 -4.35 -0.48
C LEU A 5 6.29 -4.63 0.88
N GLU A 6 7.01 -5.75 1.03
CA GLU A 6 7.69 -6.05 2.31
C GLU A 6 8.78 -5.03 2.63
N THR A 7 9.58 -4.64 1.63
CA THR A 7 10.55 -3.56 1.77
C THR A 7 9.87 -2.27 2.20
N PHE A 8 8.78 -1.88 1.54
CA PHE A 8 8.01 -0.70 1.92
C PHE A 8 7.52 -0.78 3.37
N ARG A 9 6.97 -1.93 3.79
CA ARG A 9 6.52 -2.15 5.18
C ARG A 9 7.66 -2.00 6.19
N GLU A 10 8.83 -2.55 5.90
CA GLU A 10 10.01 -2.46 6.78
C GLU A 10 10.50 -1.01 6.95
N TYR A 11 10.61 -0.26 5.85
CA TYR A 11 11.05 1.14 5.89
C TYR A 11 10.04 2.05 6.57
N PHE A 12 8.73 1.81 6.37
CA PHE A 12 7.66 2.69 6.83
C PHE A 12 6.94 2.21 8.10
N GLN A 13 7.40 1.13 8.75
CA GLN A 13 6.73 0.55 9.93
C GLN A 13 6.42 1.56 11.06
N ASN A 14 7.29 2.55 11.26
CA ASN A 14 7.15 3.56 12.31
C ASN A 14 6.23 4.73 11.92
N PHE A 15 5.77 4.78 10.67
CA PHE A 15 4.94 5.84 10.09
C PHE A 15 3.53 5.34 9.76
N SER A 16 3.09 4.24 10.37
CA SER A 16 1.79 3.58 10.06
C SER A 16 0.54 4.46 10.24
N ARG A 17 0.67 5.63 10.89
CA ARG A 17 -0.41 6.62 11.04
C ARG A 17 -0.32 7.78 10.05
N ASP A 18 0.79 7.88 9.31
CA ASP A 18 1.13 9.02 8.47
C ASP A 18 0.87 8.75 6.99
N TYR A 19 0.45 7.53 6.63
CA TYR A 19 0.10 7.18 5.26
C TYR A 19 -0.99 6.09 5.19
N VAL A 20 -1.61 6.01 4.02
CA VAL A 20 -2.50 4.91 3.63
C VAL A 20 -2.08 4.42 2.24
N VAL A 21 -1.86 3.11 2.10
CA VAL A 21 -1.67 2.49 0.77
C VAL A 21 -3.03 2.38 0.10
N ILE A 22 -3.12 2.86 -1.14
CA ILE A 22 -4.34 2.81 -1.96
C ILE A 22 -4.03 2.14 -3.31
N GLY A 23 -4.95 2.25 -4.27
CA GLY A 23 -4.71 1.75 -5.63
C GLY A 23 -4.62 0.23 -5.73
N GLY A 24 -3.87 -0.26 -6.71
CA GLY A 24 -3.81 -1.69 -7.04
C GLY A 24 -3.23 -2.56 -5.94
N VAL A 25 -2.21 -2.06 -5.23
CA VAL A 25 -1.58 -2.78 -4.09
C VAL A 25 -2.59 -3.01 -2.96
N ALA A 26 -3.42 -2.02 -2.64
CA ALA A 26 -4.45 -2.15 -1.63
C ALA A 26 -5.53 -3.17 -2.06
N CYS A 27 -5.93 -3.15 -3.33
CA CYS A 27 -6.88 -4.12 -3.88
C CYS A 27 -6.34 -5.56 -3.83
N GLU A 28 -5.08 -5.79 -4.19
CA GLU A 28 -4.44 -7.11 -4.11
C GLU A 28 -4.47 -7.64 -2.66
N LEU A 29 -4.06 -6.82 -1.69
CA LEU A 29 -4.07 -7.22 -0.28
C LEU A 29 -5.47 -7.53 0.25
N ALA A 30 -6.47 -6.75 -0.16
CA ALA A 30 -7.85 -6.97 0.23
C ALA A 30 -8.43 -8.26 -0.38
N LEU A 31 -8.14 -8.54 -1.65
CA LEU A 31 -8.67 -9.71 -2.37
C LEU A 31 -7.93 -11.01 -2.04
N ASP A 32 -6.63 -10.94 -1.74
CA ASP A 32 -5.85 -12.08 -1.26
C ASP A 32 -6.44 -12.65 0.04
N SER A 33 -6.92 -11.78 0.93
CA SER A 33 -7.63 -12.20 2.16
C SER A 33 -8.90 -13.01 1.90
N LEU A 34 -9.48 -12.86 0.70
CA LEU A 34 -10.66 -13.57 0.22
C LEU A 34 -10.31 -14.72 -0.75
N ARG A 35 -9.02 -14.97 -1.00
CA ARG A 35 -8.51 -15.92 -2.01
C ARG A 35 -9.04 -15.64 -3.42
N LEU A 36 -9.21 -14.37 -3.75
CA LEU A 36 -9.59 -13.91 -5.08
C LEU A 36 -8.36 -13.36 -5.80
N ASP A 37 -8.25 -13.66 -7.09
CA ASP A 37 -7.17 -13.13 -7.91
C ASP A 37 -7.38 -11.63 -8.21
N PHE A 38 -6.30 -10.86 -8.21
CA PHE A 38 -6.27 -9.47 -8.65
C PHE A 38 -5.33 -9.29 -9.84
N ARG A 39 -5.63 -8.32 -10.70
CA ARG A 39 -4.75 -7.96 -11.82
C ARG A 39 -3.53 -7.21 -11.26
N PRO A 40 -2.29 -7.68 -11.49
CA PRO A 40 -1.10 -6.97 -11.04
C PRO A 40 -1.05 -5.50 -11.50
N THR A 41 -0.37 -4.67 -10.72
CA THR A 41 -0.10 -3.25 -11.02
C THR A 41 1.40 -2.96 -10.93
N ASP A 42 1.88 -2.03 -11.75
CA ASP A 42 3.30 -1.66 -11.83
C ASP A 42 3.64 -0.38 -11.06
N ASP A 43 2.63 0.27 -10.49
CA ASP A 43 2.71 1.49 -9.70
C ASP A 43 2.43 1.24 -8.21
N PHE A 44 2.72 2.25 -7.39
CA PHE A 44 2.49 2.22 -5.96
C PHE A 44 1.82 3.52 -5.52
N ASP A 45 0.53 3.44 -5.21
CA ASP A 45 -0.26 4.60 -4.83
C ASP A 45 -0.34 4.74 -3.29
N ILE A 46 0.03 5.91 -2.79
CA ILE A 46 -0.07 6.25 -1.37
C ILE A 46 -0.72 7.61 -1.17
N VAL A 47 -1.50 7.73 -0.10
CA VAL A 47 -1.93 9.01 0.45
C VAL A 47 -1.10 9.28 1.69
N ILE A 48 -0.49 10.46 1.75
CA ILE A 48 0.26 10.92 2.93
C ILE A 48 -0.67 11.80 3.78
N VAL A 49 -0.74 11.52 5.07
CA VAL A 49 -1.41 12.35 6.06
C VAL A 49 -0.45 13.46 6.47
N SER A 50 -0.58 14.63 5.87
CA SER A 50 0.22 15.80 6.21
C SER A 50 -0.60 16.79 7.03
N GLU A 51 -0.03 17.27 8.13
CA GLU A 51 -0.56 18.42 8.88
C GLU A 51 -0.23 19.76 8.20
N ASN A 52 0.70 19.76 7.24
CA ASN A 52 1.11 20.93 6.47
C ASN A 52 0.70 20.76 5.00
N LEU A 53 -0.32 21.51 4.59
CA LEU A 53 -0.79 21.63 3.21
C LEU A 53 -0.20 22.87 2.50
N ALA A 54 0.82 23.49 3.10
CA ALA A 54 1.40 24.76 2.68
C ALA A 54 2.51 24.59 1.63
#